data_AF-A0A4U5N176-F1
#
_entry.id   AF-A0A4U5N176-F1
#
_cell.length_a   1.000
_cell.length_b   1.000
_cell.length_c   1.000
_cell.angle_alpha   90.00
_cell.angle_beta   90.00
_cell.angle_gamma   90.00
#
_symmetry.space_group_name_H-M   'P 1'
#
loop_
_entity.id
_entity.type
_entity.pdbx_description
1 polymer ?
#
loop_
_entity_poly.entity_id
_entity_poly.type
_entity_poly.pdbx_seq_one_letter_code
_entity_poly.pdbx_strand_id
1 'polypeptide(L)'
;MFDSNTYLEAQTGVCMLPDVKRQDFLVLLHMAYGLPVDYSAIIKYSDLSSVIRLADRLQFDGMLTEIENFLITLSQKEILRWEMVAEQFRFKKLREVILAIIKRIDQK
;
A
#
# COMPACT_ATOMS: atom_id res chain seq x y z
N MET A 1 9.13 -28.49 15.11
CA MET A 1 8.21 -28.30 16.25
C MET A 1 8.41 -26.88 16.71
N PHE A 2 7.44 -26.00 16.45
CA PHE A 2 7.45 -24.62 16.95
C PHE A 2 6.69 -24.64 18.27
N ASP A 3 7.39 -24.53 19.40
CA ASP A 3 6.76 -24.28 20.69
C ASP A 3 6.22 -22.84 20.69
N SER A 4 5.02 -22.63 20.11
CA SER A 4 4.43 -21.31 19.89
C SER A 4 3.76 -20.73 21.15
N ASN A 5 4.35 -20.91 22.32
CA ASN A 5 3.87 -20.28 23.55
C ASN A 5 4.54 -18.92 23.82
N THR A 6 5.40 -18.43 22.92
CA THR A 6 6.16 -17.18 23.12
C THR A 6 5.32 -15.92 22.96
N TYR A 7 4.18 -16.00 22.26
CA TYR A 7 3.34 -14.85 21.93
C TYR A 7 2.00 -14.92 22.66
N LEU A 8 1.64 -13.84 23.35
CA LEU A 8 0.37 -13.74 24.10
C LEU A 8 -0.83 -13.90 23.16
N GLU A 9 -0.69 -13.45 21.92
CA GLU A 9 -1.68 -13.52 20.86
C GLU A 9 -1.99 -14.97 20.47
N ALA A 10 -0.96 -15.84 20.44
CA ALA A 10 -1.12 -17.26 20.14
C ALA A 10 -1.86 -18.01 21.26
N GLN A 11 -1.68 -17.57 22.52
CA GLN A 11 -2.34 -18.17 23.68
C GLN A 11 -3.79 -17.70 23.84
N THR A 12 -4.07 -16.42 23.55
CA THR A 12 -5.40 -15.82 23.73
C THR A 12 -6.27 -15.92 22.48
N GLY A 13 -5.67 -16.19 21.32
CA GLY A 13 -6.36 -16.12 20.03
C GLY A 13 -6.76 -14.70 19.63
N VAL A 14 -6.24 -13.67 20.32
CA VAL A 14 -6.58 -12.27 20.09
C VAL A 14 -5.31 -11.48 19.79
N CYS A 15 -5.27 -10.81 18.64
CA CYS A 15 -4.22 -9.87 18.28
C CYS A 15 -4.79 -8.44 18.31
N MET A 16 -4.18 -7.56 19.11
CA MET A 16 -4.56 -6.16 19.18
C MET A 16 -3.59 -5.30 18.36
N LEU A 17 -4.15 -4.45 17.50
CA LEU A 17 -3.40 -3.49 16.68
C LEU A 17 -3.83 -2.06 17.05
N PRO A 18 -3.32 -1.49 18.16
CA PRO A 18 -3.84 -0.25 18.74
C PRO A 18 -3.54 0.99 17.88
N ASP A 19 -2.52 0.93 17.04
CA ASP A 19 -2.09 2.02 16.17
C ASP A 19 -2.64 1.92 14.73
N VAL A 20 -3.49 0.92 14.48
CA VAL A 20 -4.08 0.67 13.17
C VAL A 20 -5.50 1.18 13.10
N LYS A 21 -5.77 2.07 12.15
CA LYS A 21 -7.14 2.49 11.85
C LYS A 21 -7.92 1.32 11.29
N ARG A 22 -9.14 1.12 11.81
CA ARG A 22 -10.04 0.05 11.37
C ARG A 22 -10.28 0.07 9.85
N GLN A 23 -10.47 1.25 9.25
CA GLN A 23 -10.70 1.33 7.80
C GLN A 23 -9.50 0.79 7.00
N ASP A 24 -8.29 1.17 7.36
CA ASP A 24 -7.07 0.77 6.64
C ASP A 24 -6.86 -0.75 6.73
N PHE A 25 -7.12 -1.33 7.90
CA PHE A 25 -7.06 -2.77 8.10
C PHE A 25 -8.13 -3.52 7.30
N LEU A 26 -9.34 -2.96 7.20
CA LEU A 26 -10.39 -3.55 6.37
C LEU A 26 -9.97 -3.60 4.90
N VAL A 27 -9.32 -2.56 4.36
CA VAL A 27 -8.83 -2.58 2.97
C VAL A 27 -7.85 -3.74 2.76
N LEU A 28 -6.90 -3.94 3.69
CA LEU A 28 -5.97 -5.07 3.64
C LEU A 28 -6.68 -6.43 3.69
N LEU A 29 -7.69 -6.56 4.56
CA LEU A 29 -8.48 -7.79 4.63
C LEU A 29 -9.20 -8.07 3.32
N HIS A 30 -9.81 -7.06 2.68
CA HIS A 30 -10.49 -7.27 1.40
C HIS A 30 -9.53 -7.86 0.37
N MET A 31 -8.33 -7.31 0.25
CA MET A 31 -7.28 -7.87 -0.63
C MET A 31 -6.86 -9.29 -0.23
N ALA A 32 -6.65 -9.55 1.07
CA ALA A 32 -6.23 -10.86 1.56
C ALA A 32 -7.26 -11.95 1.25
N TYR A 33 -8.55 -11.60 1.24
CA TYR A 33 -9.65 -12.51 0.87
C TYR A 33 -10.01 -12.47 -0.62
N GLY A 34 -9.26 -11.76 -1.46
CA GLY A 34 -9.51 -11.67 -2.91
C GLY A 34 -10.77 -10.88 -3.29
N LEU A 35 -11.24 -10.02 -2.39
CA LEU A 35 -12.37 -9.12 -2.65
C LEU A 35 -11.89 -7.88 -3.42
N PRO A 36 -12.69 -7.36 -4.36
CA PRO A 36 -12.32 -6.18 -5.13
C PRO A 36 -12.18 -4.95 -4.22
N VAL A 37 -11.12 -4.16 -4.46
CA VAL A 37 -10.86 -2.91 -3.74
C VAL A 37 -11.00 -1.72 -4.68
N ASP A 38 -11.86 -0.77 -4.30
CA ASP A 38 -12.02 0.49 -5.02
C ASP A 38 -10.96 1.51 -4.55
N TYR A 39 -9.80 1.47 -5.20
CA TYR A 39 -8.71 2.40 -4.92
C TYR A 39 -9.04 3.86 -5.27
N SER A 40 -9.99 4.11 -6.18
CA SER A 40 -10.42 5.47 -6.53
C SER A 40 -11.19 6.10 -5.38
N ALA A 41 -12.08 5.32 -4.74
CA ALA A 41 -12.73 5.74 -3.50
C ALA A 41 -11.71 5.93 -2.37
N ILE A 42 -10.70 5.05 -2.25
CA ILE A 42 -9.68 5.17 -1.21
C ILE A 42 -8.88 6.46 -1.34
N ILE A 43 -8.40 6.82 -2.54
CA ILE A 43 -7.69 8.10 -2.75
C ILE A 43 -8.58 9.30 -2.38
N LYS A 44 -9.88 9.21 -2.63
CA LYS A 44 -10.82 10.32 -2.42
C LYS A 44 -11.25 10.49 -0.96
N TYR A 45 -11.39 9.38 -0.22
CA TYR A 45 -12.04 9.35 1.10
C TYR A 45 -11.12 8.89 2.23
N SER A 46 -9.96 8.30 1.93
CA SER A 46 -9.00 7.81 2.91
C SER A 46 -7.57 8.21 2.54
N ASP A 47 -6.64 7.94 3.45
CA ASP A 47 -5.22 8.11 3.20
C ASP A 47 -4.64 6.81 2.65
N LEU A 48 -4.49 6.71 1.32
CA LEU A 48 -3.84 5.56 0.71
C LEU A 48 -2.41 5.34 1.26
N SER A 49 -1.74 6.40 1.75
CA SER A 49 -0.40 6.29 2.37
C SER A 49 -0.41 5.51 3.68
N SER A 50 -1.48 5.61 4.49
CA SER A 50 -1.59 4.84 5.73
C SER A 50 -1.82 3.36 5.43
N VAL A 51 -2.59 3.07 4.38
CA VAL A 51 -2.78 1.72 3.86
C VAL A 51 -1.46 1.13 3.35
N ILE A 52 -0.68 1.88 2.57
CA ILE A 52 0.64 1.45 2.09
C ILE A 52 1.59 1.16 3.25
N ARG A 53 1.66 2.06 4.24
CA ARG A 53 2.47 1.87 5.45
C ARG A 53 2.11 0.60 6.20
N LEU A 54 0.81 0.31 6.30
CA LEU A 54 0.34 -0.87 6.99
C LEU A 54 0.64 -2.14 6.18
N ALA A 55 0.47 -2.11 4.87
CA ALA A 55 0.85 -3.20 3.97
C ALA A 55 2.35 -3.53 4.08
N ASP A 56 3.20 -2.50 4.06
CA ASP A 56 4.66 -2.62 4.24
C ASP A 56 5.02 -3.20 5.61
N ARG A 57 4.43 -2.66 6.70
CA ARG A 57 4.64 -3.16 8.06
C ARG A 57 4.27 -4.63 8.22
N LEU A 58 3.18 -5.06 7.59
CA LEU A 58 2.71 -6.45 7.64
C LEU A 58 3.38 -7.35 6.58
N GLN A 59 4.34 -6.82 5.81
CA GLN A 59 5.03 -7.52 4.73
C GLN A 59 4.07 -8.12 3.69
N PHE A 60 2.98 -7.40 3.41
CA PHE A 60 1.97 -7.85 2.45
C PHE A 60 2.34 -7.40 1.03
N ASP A 61 3.35 -8.04 0.45
CA ASP A 61 3.94 -7.69 -0.85
C ASP A 61 2.92 -7.72 -2.01
N GLY A 62 1.95 -8.64 -1.95
CA GLY A 62 0.87 -8.73 -2.95
C GLY A 62 0.05 -7.43 -3.01
N MET A 63 -0.29 -6.87 -1.85
CA MET A 63 -1.04 -5.61 -1.80
C MET A 63 -0.20 -4.42 -2.25
N LEU A 64 1.08 -4.36 -1.88
CA LEU A 64 2.00 -3.34 -2.36
C LEU A 64 2.11 -3.35 -3.90
N THR A 65 2.19 -4.54 -4.49
CA THR A 65 2.25 -4.72 -5.95
C THR A 65 0.96 -4.23 -6.63
N GLU A 66 -0.21 -4.56 -6.08
CA GLU A 66 -1.50 -4.11 -6.61
C GLU A 66 -1.66 -2.59 -6.51
N ILE A 67 -1.25 -1.99 -5.38
CA ILE A 67 -1.25 -0.54 -5.22
C ILE A 67 -0.31 0.12 -6.25
N GLU A 68 0.90 -0.41 -6.41
CA GLU A 68 1.84 0.10 -7.42
C GLU A 68 1.24 0.04 -8.83
N ASN A 69 0.63 -1.09 -9.21
CA ASN A 69 -0.03 -1.26 -10.49
C ASN A 69 -1.20 -0.28 -10.68
N PHE A 70 -1.96 0.02 -9.63
CA PHE A 70 -3.01 1.03 -9.69
C PHE A 70 -2.43 2.44 -9.87
N LEU A 71 -1.41 2.81 -9.10
CA LEU A 71 -0.82 4.16 -9.13
C LEU A 71 -0.30 4.54 -10.52
N ILE A 72 0.26 3.59 -11.28
CA ILE A 72 0.75 3.84 -12.65
C ILE A 72 -0.38 4.06 -13.68
N THR A 73 -1.62 3.70 -13.36
CA THR A 73 -2.78 3.95 -14.24
C THR A 73 -3.35 5.37 -14.11
N LEU A 74 -2.90 6.12 -13.10
CA LEU A 74 -3.39 7.47 -12.86
C LEU A 74 -2.91 8.45 -13.95
N SER A 75 -3.51 9.64 -14.00
CA SER A 75 -3.03 10.70 -14.89
C SER A 75 -1.60 11.13 -14.54
N GLN A 76 -0.81 11.60 -15.50
CA GLN A 76 0.59 12.01 -15.25
C GLN A 76 0.73 13.00 -14.08
N LYS A 77 -0.20 13.95 -13.96
CA LYS A 77 -0.23 14.92 -12.86
C LYS A 77 -0.42 14.25 -11.50
N GLU A 78 -1.27 13.23 -11.43
CA GLU A 78 -1.50 12.47 -10.20
C GLU A 78 -0.33 11.53 -9.90
N ILE A 79 0.24 10.85 -10.90
CA ILE A 79 1.41 9.97 -10.75
C ILE A 79 2.57 10.74 -10.08
N LEU A 80 2.85 11.96 -10.53
CA LEU A 80 3.94 12.79 -9.97
C LEU A 80 3.75 13.11 -8.48
N ARG A 81 2.52 13.14 -7.96
CA ARG A 81 2.26 13.38 -6.53
C ARG A 81 2.73 12.23 -5.64
N TRP A 82 2.94 11.04 -6.21
CA TRP A 82 3.33 9.84 -5.49
C TRP A 82 4.84 9.59 -5.48
N GLU A 83 5.66 10.54 -5.96
CA GLU A 83 7.13 10.38 -6.03
C GLU A 83 7.76 10.02 -4.68
N MET A 84 7.45 10.76 -3.63
CA MET A 84 7.98 10.49 -2.29
C MET A 84 7.57 9.11 -1.76
N VAL A 85 6.33 8.70 -2.02
CA VAL A 85 5.82 7.38 -1.62
C VAL A 85 6.53 6.28 -2.41
N ALA A 86 6.74 6.49 -3.71
CA ALA A 86 7.45 5.54 -4.56
C ALA A 86 8.90 5.32 -4.10
N GLU A 87 9.56 6.38 -3.62
CA GLU A 87 10.89 6.31 -3.03
C GLU A 87 10.87 5.58 -1.68
N GLN A 88 9.97 5.99 -0.78
CA GLN A 88 9.88 5.44 0.57
C GLN A 88 9.59 3.93 0.57
N PHE A 89 8.63 3.48 -0.24
CA PHE A 89 8.17 2.08 -0.28
C PHE A 89 8.79 1.28 -1.43
N ARG A 90 9.82 1.83 -2.08
CA ARG A 90 10.62 1.16 -3.13
C ARG A 90 9.78 0.64 -4.31
N PHE A 91 8.73 1.38 -4.70
CA PHE A 91 7.92 1.08 -5.88
C PHE A 91 8.71 1.34 -7.17
N LYS A 92 9.40 0.31 -7.66
CA LYS A 92 10.32 0.40 -8.80
C LYS A 92 9.61 0.81 -10.09
N LYS A 93 8.46 0.19 -10.41
CA LYS A 93 7.71 0.49 -11.64
C LYS A 93 7.19 1.92 -11.61
N LEU A 94 6.65 2.34 -10.46
CA LEU A 94 6.15 3.70 -10.30
C LEU A 94 7.27 4.74 -10.47
N ARG A 95 8.44 4.49 -9.88
CA ARG A 95 9.62 5.36 -10.05
C ARG A 95 10.06 5.46 -11.51
N GLU A 96 10.10 4.35 -12.24
CA GLU A 96 10.46 4.33 -13.66
C GLU A 96 9.48 5.19 -14.49
N VAL A 97 8.18 5.08 -14.22
CA VAL A 97 7.15 5.88 -14.90
C VAL A 97 7.31 7.36 -14.56
N ILE A 98 7.54 7.72 -13.30
CA ILE A 98 7.76 9.11 -12.86
C ILE A 98 8.97 9.71 -13.57
N LEU A 99 10.11 9.01 -13.60
CA LEU A 99 11.32 9.46 -14.29
C LEU A 99 11.09 9.65 -15.79
N ALA A 100 10.28 8.78 -16.41
CA ALA A 100 9.92 8.92 -17.82
C ALA A 100 9.04 10.15 -18.08
N ILE A 101 8.15 10.52 -17.14
CA ILE A 101 7.33 11.73 -17.23
C ILE A 101 8.21 12.97 -17.11
N ILE A 102 9.09 13.04 -16.10
CA ILE A 102 9.99 14.18 -15.88
C ILE A 102 10.87 14.44 -17.12
N LYS A 103 11.51 13.39 -17.66
CA LYS A 103 12.33 13.50 -18.89
C LYS A 103 11.58 14.07 -20.09
N ARG A 104 10.27 13.81 -20.20
CA ARG A 104 9.44 14.34 -21.29
C ARG A 104 9.06 15.81 -21.08
N ILE A 105 8.99 16.26 -19.83
CA ILE A 105 8.72 17.66 -19.49
C ILE A 105 9.97 18.49 -19.78
N ASP A 106 11.16 18.01 -19.39
CA ASP A 106 12.43 18.73 -19.60
C ASP A 106 12.83 18.89 -21.07
N GLN A 107 12.20 18.12 -21.98
CA GLN A 107 12.41 18.19 -23.44
C GLN A 107 11.47 19.16 -24.17
N LYS A 108 10.54 19.81 -23.45
CA LYS A 108 9.57 20.77 -23.99
C LYS A 108 9.93 22.20 -23.58
#